data_AF-A0A852VUE7-F1
#
_entry.id   AF-A0A852VUE7-F1
#
_cell.length_a   1.000
_cell.length_b   1.000
_cell.length_c   1.000
_cell.angle_alpha   90.00
_cell.angle_beta   90.00
_cell.angle_gamma   90.00
#
_symmetry.space_group_name_H-M   'P 1'
#
loop_
_entity.id
_entity.type
_entity.pdbx_description
1 polymer ?
#
loop_
_entity_poly.entity_id
_entity_poly.type
_entity_poly.pdbx_seq_one_letter_code
_entity_poly.pdbx_strand_id
1 'polypeptide(L)'
;MLYIGPVEIPGSDDHEGFVSADTADGRATGIWSDARRAPAVAYRAACECGWRDDVAFVPDRLGHSAALRAFVDHHFSPVTGSPALDPVRHFLPAWAAVVGARELAPAMA
;
A
#
# COMPACT_ATOMS: atom_id res chain seq x y z
N MET A 1 -1.43 4.34 -3.12
CA MET A 1 -2.66 3.95 -2.40
C MET A 1 -2.22 2.99 -1.31
N LEU A 2 -2.49 3.33 -0.06
CA LEU A 2 -2.27 2.43 1.07
C LEU A 2 -3.30 1.29 1.00
N TYR A 3 -2.88 0.07 1.28
CA TYR A 3 -3.78 -0.95 1.82
C TYR A 3 -3.82 -0.69 3.33
N ILE A 4 -4.78 0.13 3.76
CA ILE A 4 -5.35 0.08 5.10
C ILE A 4 -6.73 -0.50 4.84
N GLY A 5 -7.01 -1.72 5.29
CA GLY A 5 -8.39 -2.21 5.26
C GLY A 5 -9.26 -1.31 6.14
N PRO A 6 -10.52 -1.00 5.80
CA PRO A 6 -11.45 -0.30 6.69
C PRO A 6 -11.91 -1.19 7.87
N VAL A 7 -11.24 -2.31 8.09
CA VAL A 7 -11.58 -3.35 9.06
C VAL A 7 -10.26 -3.80 9.67
N GLU A 8 -10.14 -3.65 10.98
CA GLU A 8 -9.14 -4.35 11.78
C GLU A 8 -9.29 -5.85 11.46
N ILE A 9 -8.30 -6.44 10.78
CA ILE A 9 -8.26 -7.89 10.61
C ILE A 9 -7.39 -8.41 11.76
N PRO A 10 -7.94 -9.20 12.70
CA PRO A 10 -7.18 -9.70 13.84
C PRO A 10 -5.89 -10.41 13.38
N GLY A 11 -4.74 -9.94 13.87
CA GLY A 11 -3.42 -10.44 13.49
C GLY A 11 -2.80 -9.82 12.22
N SER A 12 -3.40 -8.75 11.68
CA SER A 12 -2.89 -8.03 10.49
C SER A 12 -2.32 -6.64 10.77
N ASP A 13 -2.36 -6.16 12.02
CA ASP A 13 -1.94 -4.78 12.35
C ASP A 13 -0.50 -4.48 11.91
N ASP A 14 0.42 -5.45 12.01
CA ASP A 14 1.80 -5.28 11.55
C ASP A 14 1.98 -5.52 10.04
N HIS A 15 0.90 -5.78 9.29
CA HIS A 15 0.92 -6.21 7.89
C HIS A 15 0.13 -5.29 6.96
N GLU A 16 0.22 -3.97 7.16
CA GLU A 16 -0.34 -2.98 6.24
C GLU A 16 0.46 -2.90 4.93
N GLY A 17 -0.16 -3.32 3.83
CA GLY A 17 0.40 -3.28 2.48
C GLY A 17 0.38 -1.90 1.84
N PHE A 18 1.29 -1.65 0.89
CA PHE A 18 1.25 -0.46 0.04
C PHE A 18 1.94 -0.70 -1.29
N VAL A 19 1.64 0.15 -2.27
CA VAL A 19 2.43 0.22 -3.51
C VAL A 19 3.60 1.18 -3.28
N SER A 20 4.82 0.68 -3.41
CA SER A 20 6.02 1.48 -3.43
C SER A 20 6.36 1.88 -4.87
N ALA A 21 6.67 3.15 -5.09
CA ALA A 21 7.24 3.66 -6.33
C ALA A 21 8.76 3.66 -6.23
N ASP A 22 9.41 2.94 -7.13
CA ASP A 22 10.84 3.03 -7.34
C ASP A 22 11.10 4.22 -8.27
N THR A 23 11.99 5.12 -7.89
CA THR A 23 12.33 6.33 -8.65
C THR A 23 13.70 6.19 -9.31
N ALA A 24 13.93 6.97 -10.38
CA ALA A 24 15.16 6.88 -11.18
C ALA A 24 16.45 7.20 -10.39
N ASP A 25 16.33 7.92 -9.26
CA ASP A 25 17.43 8.21 -8.34
C ASP A 25 17.70 7.09 -7.32
N GLY A 26 17.07 5.92 -7.50
CA GLY A 26 17.29 4.72 -6.67
C GLY A 26 16.54 4.73 -5.35
N ARG A 27 15.64 5.70 -5.12
CA ARG A 27 14.77 5.73 -3.94
C ARG A 27 13.51 4.90 -4.15
N ALA A 28 12.90 4.50 -3.03
CA ALA A 28 11.59 3.86 -3.00
C ALA A 28 10.67 4.66 -2.07
N THR A 29 9.42 4.85 -2.47
CA THR A 29 8.46 5.57 -1.61
C THR A 29 7.97 4.68 -0.47
N GLY A 30 7.79 5.27 0.71
CA GLY A 30 7.23 4.60 1.89
C GLY A 30 5.70 4.60 1.94
N ILE A 31 5.16 3.92 2.96
CA ILE A 31 3.72 3.69 3.18
C ILE A 31 2.86 4.96 3.13
N TRP A 32 3.34 6.07 3.69
CA TRP A 32 2.61 7.35 3.72
C TRP A 32 2.67 8.17 2.42
N SER A 33 3.28 7.65 1.37
CA SER A 33 3.43 8.35 0.09
C SER A 33 2.38 7.91 -0.94
N ASP A 34 1.85 8.86 -1.71
CA ASP A 34 1.08 8.50 -2.91
C ASP A 34 2.04 8.15 -4.07
N ALA A 35 2.33 6.86 -4.23
CA ALA A 35 3.18 6.33 -5.30
C ALA A 35 2.79 6.79 -6.72
N ARG A 36 1.53 7.17 -6.96
CA ARG A 36 1.05 7.67 -8.27
C ARG A 36 1.46 9.11 -8.55
N ARG A 37 1.90 9.84 -7.51
CA ARG A 37 2.44 11.20 -7.63
C ARG A 37 3.96 11.22 -7.71
N ALA A 38 4.61 10.09 -7.46
CA ALA A 38 6.05 9.96 -7.59
C ALA A 38 6.44 9.77 -9.07
N PRO A 39 7.64 10.24 -9.49
CA PRO A 39 8.20 9.97 -10.82
C PRO A 39 8.71 8.52 -10.88
N ALA A 40 7.78 7.57 -10.84
CA ALA A 40 8.06 6.15 -10.75
C ALA A 40 8.66 5.61 -12.05
N VAL A 41 9.71 4.81 -11.94
CA VAL A 41 10.21 3.93 -13.02
C VAL A 41 9.67 2.51 -12.89
N ALA A 42 9.21 2.13 -11.69
CA ALA A 42 8.50 0.89 -11.44
C ALA A 42 7.61 1.00 -10.20
N TYR A 43 6.62 0.11 -10.12
CA TYR A 43 5.85 -0.14 -8.90
C TYR A 43 6.17 -1.52 -8.32
N ARG A 44 6.19 -1.61 -6.98
CA ARG A 44 6.34 -2.87 -6.24
C ARG A 44 5.34 -2.94 -5.11
N ALA A 45 4.96 -4.15 -4.73
CA ALA A 45 4.26 -4.39 -3.49
C ALA A 45 5.25 -4.27 -2.31
N ALA A 46 4.78 -3.69 -1.21
CA ALA A 46 5.53 -3.55 0.03
C ALA A 46 4.58 -3.63 1.23
N CYS A 47 5.15 -3.79 2.42
CA CYS A 47 4.44 -3.95 3.68
C CYS A 47 5.13 -3.18 4.80
N GLU A 48 4.36 -2.69 5.78
CA GLU A 48 4.89 -2.01 6.97
C GLU A 48 5.92 -2.85 7.74
N CYS A 49 5.75 -4.18 7.78
CA CYS A 49 6.72 -5.10 8.41
C CYS A 49 8.10 -5.14 7.74
N GLY A 50 8.32 -4.38 6.67
CA GLY A 50 9.58 -4.30 5.94
C GLY A 50 9.69 -5.27 4.76
N TRP A 51 8.65 -6.10 4.52
CA TRP A 51 8.60 -6.93 3.31
C TRP A 51 8.45 -6.07 2.06
N ARG A 52 9.15 -6.47 0.99
CA ARG A 52 9.08 -5.84 -0.32
C ARG A 52 9.19 -6.93 -1.38
N ASP A 53 8.32 -6.85 -2.36
CA ASP A 53 8.25 -7.84 -3.43
C ASP A 53 9.45 -7.72 -4.37
N ASP A 54 9.91 -8.86 -4.89
CA ASP A 54 10.94 -8.96 -5.91
C ASP A 54 10.38 -8.67 -7.31
N VAL A 55 9.05 -8.76 -7.49
CA VAL A 55 8.38 -8.42 -8.75
C VAL A 55 8.18 -6.92 -8.91
N ALA A 56 8.65 -6.38 -10.03
CA ALA A 56 8.44 -5.00 -10.45
C ALA A 56 7.38 -4.90 -11.55
N PHE A 57 6.52 -3.91 -11.45
CA PHE A 57 5.45 -3.62 -12.40
C PHE A 57 5.67 -2.28 -13.10
N VAL A 58 5.14 -2.16 -14.31
CA VAL A 58 5.19 -0.91 -15.11
C VAL A 58 4.55 0.24 -14.31
N PRO A 59 5.12 1.47 -14.32
CA PRO A 59 4.63 2.59 -13.55
C PRO A 59 3.38 3.24 -14.17
N ASP A 60 2.34 2.45 -14.39
CA ASP A 60 1.04 2.89 -14.89
C ASP A 60 -0.11 2.43 -13.97
N ARG A 61 -1.35 2.72 -14.37
CA ARG A 61 -2.54 2.35 -13.59
C ARG A 61 -2.68 0.84 -13.42
N LEU A 62 -2.37 0.05 -14.45
CA LEU A 62 -2.48 -1.41 -14.40
C LEU A 62 -1.38 -2.01 -13.54
N GLY A 63 -0.15 -1.52 -13.64
CA GLY A 63 0.96 -1.96 -12.81
C GLY A 63 0.77 -1.58 -11.34
N HIS A 64 0.18 -0.42 -11.05
CA HIS A 64 -0.21 -0.08 -9.68
C HIS A 64 -1.26 -1.06 -9.14
N SER A 65 -2.29 -1.41 -9.93
CA SER A 65 -3.27 -2.43 -9.54
C SER A 65 -2.66 -3.83 -9.39
N ALA A 66 -1.69 -4.19 -10.23
CA ALA A 66 -0.96 -5.45 -10.16
C ALA A 66 -0.10 -5.53 -8.89
N ALA A 67 0.58 -4.45 -8.51
CA ALA A 67 1.32 -4.37 -7.25
C ALA A 67 0.39 -4.52 -6.02
N LEU A 68 -0.80 -3.89 -6.04
CA LEU A 68 -1.79 -4.10 -4.97
C LEU A 68 -2.21 -5.57 -4.85
N ARG A 69 -2.40 -6.24 -5.99
CA ARG A 69 -2.76 -7.66 -6.02
C ARG A 69 -1.61 -8.56 -5.54
N ALA A 70 -0.39 -8.26 -5.96
CA ALA A 70 0.80 -8.99 -5.58
C ALA A 70 1.05 -8.96 -4.07
N PHE A 71 0.77 -7.84 -3.39
CA PHE A 71 0.81 -7.78 -1.92
C PHE A 71 -0.10 -8.86 -1.29
N VAL A 72 -1.33 -8.99 -1.79
CA VAL A 72 -2.30 -9.97 -1.26
C VAL A 72 -1.78 -11.38 -1.46
N ASP A 73 -1.39 -11.69 -2.69
CA ASP A 73 -1.03 -13.05 -3.11
C ASP A 73 0.33 -13.49 -2.55
N HIS A 74 1.32 -12.59 -2.48
CA HIS A 74 2.70 -12.93 -2.15
C HIS A 74 3.06 -12.70 -0.68
N HIS A 75 2.30 -11.87 0.05
CA HIS A 75 2.63 -11.53 1.44
C HIS A 75 1.45 -11.73 2.39
N PHE A 76 0.34 -11.02 2.16
CA PHE A 76 -0.75 -10.98 3.13
C PHE A 76 -1.35 -12.37 3.38
N SER A 77 -1.81 -13.06 2.34
CA SER A 77 -2.44 -14.38 2.48
C SER A 77 -1.48 -15.45 3.01
N PRO A 78 -0.22 -15.53 2.54
CA PRO A 78 0.78 -16.42 3.13
C PRO A 78 1.05 -16.19 4.62
N VAL A 79 1.10 -14.94 5.08
CA VAL A 79 1.46 -14.63 6.48
C VAL A 79 0.27 -14.74 7.42
N THR A 80 -0.90 -14.27 7.01
CA THR A 80 -2.10 -14.22 7.87
C THR A 80 -2.96 -15.48 7.79
N GLY A 81 -2.72 -16.35 6.79
CA GLY A 81 -3.61 -17.47 6.48
C GLY A 81 -5.01 -17.05 6.00
N SER A 82 -5.26 -15.75 5.83
CA SER A 82 -6.55 -15.21 5.41
C SER A 82 -6.61 -15.16 3.87
N PRO A 83 -7.50 -15.93 3.23
CA PRO A 83 -7.40 -16.20 1.79
C PRO A 83 -7.95 -15.11 0.88
N ALA A 84 -8.59 -14.05 1.39
CA ALA A 84 -9.13 -13.03 0.48
C ALA A 84 -9.38 -11.67 1.14
N LEU A 85 -8.53 -10.71 0.78
CA LEU A 85 -8.92 -9.31 0.78
C LEU A 85 -9.62 -9.01 -0.54
N ASP A 86 -10.92 -8.74 -0.50
CA ASP A 86 -11.64 -8.12 -1.63
C ASP A 86 -11.02 -6.74 -1.97
N PRO A 87 -10.47 -6.55 -3.18
CA PRO A 87 -9.82 -5.31 -3.57
C PRO A 87 -10.70 -4.07 -3.62
N VAL A 88 -12.00 -4.27 -3.79
CA VAL A 88 -12.99 -3.20 -3.87
C VAL A 88 -13.45 -2.80 -2.47
N ARG A 89 -13.47 -3.73 -1.51
CA ARG A 89 -13.96 -3.50 -0.15
C ARG A 89 -12.87 -3.11 0.84
N HIS A 90 -11.66 -3.63 0.65
CA HIS A 90 -10.60 -3.50 1.66
C HIS A 90 -9.48 -2.53 1.27
N PHE A 91 -9.64 -1.76 0.19
CA PHE A 91 -8.62 -0.80 -0.24
C PHE A 91 -9.18 0.60 -0.10
N LEU A 92 -8.58 1.39 0.79
CA LEU A 92 -8.98 2.78 0.97
C LEU A 92 -8.73 3.58 -0.32
N PRO A 93 -9.75 4.26 -0.87
CA PRO A 93 -9.52 5.15 -1.99
C PRO A 93 -8.54 6.26 -1.59
N ALA A 94 -7.79 6.76 -2.57
CA ALA A 94 -6.74 7.78 -2.45
C ALA A 94 -7.03 8.95 -1.48
N TRP A 95 -8.30 9.36 -1.35
CA TRP A 95 -8.73 10.50 -0.56
C TRP A 95 -9.01 10.15 0.91
N ALA A 96 -9.27 8.89 1.24
CA ALA A 96 -9.52 8.46 2.62
C ALA A 96 -8.25 8.48 3.47
N ALA A 97 -7.08 8.23 2.87
CA ALA A 97 -5.77 8.38 3.53
C ALA A 97 -5.43 9.85 3.90
N VAL A 98 -6.10 10.83 3.28
CA VAL A 98 -5.88 12.26 3.56
C VAL A 98 -6.68 12.73 4.78
N VAL A 99 -7.77 12.04 5.14
CA VAL A 99 -8.65 12.46 6.24
C VAL A 99 -8.07 12.08 7.61
N GLY A 100 -7.39 10.93 7.73
CA GLY A 100 -6.76 10.50 8.99
C GLY A 100 -5.66 11.46 9.49
N ALA A 101 -4.96 12.14 8.58
CA ALA A 101 -3.94 13.14 8.96
C ALA A 101 -4.53 14.50 9.38
N ARG A 102 -5.77 14.83 8.98
CA ARG A 102 -6.41 16.11 9.35
C ARG A 102 -7.21 16.05 10.65
N GLU A 103 -7.67 14.87 11.05
CA GLU A 103 -8.41 14.71 12.33
C GLU A 103 -7.49 14.53 13.55
N LEU A 104 -6.19 14.26 13.34
CA LEU A 104 -5.18 14.14 14.41
C LEU A 104 -4.34 15.41 14.65
N ALA A 105 -4.56 16.48 13.87
CA ALA A 105 -3.94 17.76 14.18
C ALA A 105 -4.72 18.42 15.32
N PRO A 106 -4.17 18.57 16.54
CA PRO A 106 -4.83 19.41 17.53
C PRO A 106 -4.92 20.82 16.94
N ALA A 107 -6.12 21.40 17.01
CA ALA A 107 -6.30 22.82 16.73
C ALA A 107 -5.38 23.60 17.69
N MET A 108 -4.22 24.02 17.19
CA MET A 108 -3.41 25.00 17.88
C MET A 108 -4.10 26.34 17.72
N ALA A 109 -4.74 26.76 18.82
CA ALA A 109 -5.29 28.09 19.06
C ALA A 109 -4.18 29.15 19.09
#